data_AF-A0A953YMW4-F1
#
_entry.id   AF-A0A953YMW4-F1
#
_cell.length_a   1.000
_cell.length_b   1.000
_cell.length_c   1.000
_cell.angle_alpha   90.00
_cell.angle_beta   90.00
_cell.angle_gamma   90.00
#
_symmetry.space_group_name_H-M   'P 1'
#
loop_
_entity.id
_entity.type
_entity.pdbx_description
1 polymer ?
#
loop_
_entity_poly.entity_id
_entity_poly.type
_entity_poly.pdbx_seq_one_letter_code
_entity_poly.pdbx_strand_id
1 'polypeptide(L)'
;MDDTARQAPASGTPAAQRLLGLVGDASPLTRLAVITVLIFVVMSLLRPDPFFTMGNFSSMAFQIPEFALLSLAIMVAMLTGGIDLSIVGVANLSSILAVLVMRHLAPEVAGEAGTIGVIALGIAVALLCGGLCGLL
;
A
#
# COMPACT_ATOMS: atom_id res chain seq x y z
N MET A 1 11.97 -54.28 4.95
CA MET A 1 12.23 -53.01 5.67
C MET A 1 12.73 -52.01 4.62
N ASP A 2 12.01 -51.84 3.51
CA ASP A 2 10.78 -51.04 3.35
C ASP A 2 10.96 -49.60 3.85
N ASP A 3 11.61 -48.80 3.01
CA ASP A 3 11.66 -47.34 3.10
C ASP A 3 11.06 -46.70 1.84
N THR A 4 9.97 -47.30 1.34
CA THR A 4 9.24 -46.89 0.13
C THR A 4 7.89 -46.23 0.42
N ALA A 5 7.59 -45.90 1.68
CA ALA A 5 6.24 -45.50 2.11
C ALA A 5 6.12 -44.07 2.68
N ARG A 6 6.90 -43.09 2.16
CA ARG A 6 6.75 -41.67 2.55
C ARG A 6 6.85 -40.65 1.42
N GLN A 7 6.30 -40.98 0.25
CA GLN A 7 5.89 -39.94 -0.71
C GLN A 7 4.40 -40.11 -1.00
N ALA A 8 3.57 -39.49 -0.17
CA ALA A 8 2.18 -39.25 -0.52
C ALA A 8 2.13 -38.21 -1.65
N PRO A 9 1.53 -38.49 -2.82
CA PRO A 9 1.38 -37.49 -3.86
C PRO A 9 0.47 -36.37 -3.36
N ALA A 10 0.91 -35.12 -3.49
CA ALA A 10 0.09 -33.95 -3.20
C ALA A 10 -1.18 -34.01 -4.08
N SER A 11 -2.33 -34.30 -3.47
CA SER A 11 -3.61 -34.54 -4.14
C SER A 11 -4.31 -33.24 -4.59
N GLY A 12 -3.57 -32.33 -5.21
CA GLY A 12 -4.13 -31.13 -5.84
C GLY A 12 -4.56 -31.42 -7.28
N THR A 13 -5.66 -30.82 -7.73
CA THR A 13 -6.04 -30.88 -9.15
C THR A 13 -4.88 -30.38 -10.03
N PRO A 14 -4.65 -30.96 -11.23
CA PRO A 14 -3.52 -30.60 -12.08
C PRO A 14 -3.49 -29.11 -12.46
N ALA A 15 -4.64 -28.42 -12.42
CA ALA A 15 -4.73 -26.98 -12.57
C ALA A 15 -4.17 -26.21 -11.38
N ALA A 16 -4.43 -26.65 -10.14
CA ALA A 16 -3.91 -26.03 -8.92
C ALA A 16 -2.40 -26.19 -8.80
N GLN A 17 -1.86 -27.36 -9.18
CA GLN A 17 -0.41 -27.58 -9.22
C GLN A 17 0.28 -26.75 -10.29
N ARG A 18 -0.34 -26.53 -11.45
CA ARG A 18 0.19 -25.65 -12.51
C ARG A 18 0.20 -24.18 -12.10
N LEU A 19 -0.85 -23.72 -11.42
CA LEU A 19 -0.88 -22.38 -10.83
C LEU A 19 0.18 -22.22 -9.74
N LEU A 20 0.35 -23.24 -8.89
CA LEU A 20 1.35 -23.22 -7.82
C LEU A 20 2.79 -23.28 -8.37
N GLY A 21 3.03 -24.06 -9.44
CA GLY A 21 4.31 -24.10 -10.15
C GLY A 21 4.61 -22.80 -10.91
N LEU A 22 3.61 -22.18 -11.54
CA LEU A 22 3.72 -20.86 -12.15
C LEU A 22 4.07 -19.78 -11.14
N VAL A 23 3.58 -19.86 -9.90
CA VAL A 23 3.93 -18.91 -8.82
C VAL A 23 5.26 -19.28 -8.14
N GLY A 24 5.57 -20.57 -8.02
CA GLY A 24 6.77 -21.11 -7.40
C GLY A 24 8.03 -20.80 -8.19
N ASP A 25 8.00 -21.08 -9.50
CA ASP A 25 9.15 -20.95 -10.42
C ASP A 25 9.18 -19.61 -11.16
N ALA A 26 8.17 -18.75 -10.94
CA ALA A 26 8.07 -17.44 -11.56
C ALA A 26 9.21 -16.50 -11.16
N SER A 27 9.71 -15.75 -12.15
CA SER A 27 10.50 -14.55 -11.93
C SER A 27 9.79 -13.61 -10.95
N PRO A 28 10.50 -12.82 -10.14
CA PRO A 28 9.90 -11.88 -9.19
C PRO A 28 8.83 -10.99 -9.84
N LEU A 29 9.06 -10.58 -11.09
CA LEU A 29 8.12 -9.80 -11.88
C LEU A 29 6.82 -10.56 -12.17
N THR A 30 6.91 -11.82 -12.58
CA THR A 30 5.73 -12.67 -12.85
C THR A 30 4.92 -12.88 -11.59
N ARG A 31 5.60 -13.08 -10.45
CA ARG A 31 4.95 -13.25 -9.14
C ARG A 31 4.18 -12.00 -8.72
N LEU A 32 4.79 -10.82 -8.87
CA LEU A 32 4.11 -9.55 -8.62
C LEU A 32 2.92 -9.34 -9.56
N ALA A 33 3.07 -9.62 -10.86
CA ALA A 33 1.98 -9.50 -11.83
C ALA A 33 0.79 -10.41 -11.47
N VAL A 34 1.05 -11.66 -11.08
CA VAL A 34 0.01 -12.59 -10.62
C VAL A 34 -0.71 -12.05 -9.38
N ILE A 35 0.04 -11.55 -8.38
CA ILE A 35 -0.55 -10.95 -7.17
C ILE A 35 -1.40 -9.72 -7.53
N THR A 36 -0.92 -8.84 -8.41
CA THR A 36 -1.67 -7.66 -8.86
C THR A 36 -2.99 -8.05 -9.51
N VAL A 37 -2.99 -9.00 -10.45
CA VAL A 37 -4.21 -9.47 -11.11
C VAL A 37 -5.17 -10.11 -10.09
N LEU A 38 -4.64 -10.91 -9.17
CA LEU A 38 -5.44 -11.55 -8.12
C LEU A 38 -6.14 -10.51 -7.24
N ILE A 39 -5.39 -9.51 -6.74
CA ILE A 39 -5.96 -8.42 -5.92
C ILE A 39 -7.00 -7.63 -6.71
N PHE A 40 -6.73 -7.32 -7.98
CA PHE A 40 -7.67 -6.60 -8.84
C PHE A 40 -9.00 -7.34 -8.99
N VAL A 41 -8.95 -8.65 -9.29
CA VAL A 41 -10.16 -9.48 -9.41
C VAL A 41 -10.91 -9.55 -8.09
N VAL A 42 -10.22 -9.79 -6.97
CA VAL A 42 -10.83 -9.85 -5.64
C VAL A 42 -11.53 -8.53 -5.29
N MET A 43 -10.88 -7.39 -5.49
CA MET A 43 -11.47 -6.07 -5.20
C MET A 43 -12.63 -5.73 -6.13
N SER A 44 -12.54 -6.13 -7.40
CA SER A 44 -13.64 -5.98 -8.37
C SER A 44 -14.90 -6.72 -7.93
N LEU A 45 -14.74 -7.90 -7.32
CA LEU A 45 -15.85 -8.72 -6.81
C LEU A 45 -16.39 -8.21 -5.46
N LEU A 46 -15.51 -7.77 -4.56
CA LEU A 46 -15.91 -7.31 -3.22
C LEU A 46 -16.57 -5.92 -3.23
N ARG A 47 -16.16 -5.02 -4.14
CA ARG A 47 -16.60 -3.62 -4.16
C ARG A 47 -16.83 -3.11 -5.59
N PRO A 48 -17.74 -3.71 -6.38
CA PRO A 48 -17.89 -3.40 -7.81
C PRO A 48 -18.23 -1.93 -8.09
N ASP A 49 -19.15 -1.33 -7.32
CA ASP A 49 -19.60 0.04 -7.57
C ASP A 49 -18.51 1.10 -7.33
N PRO A 50 -17.88 1.18 -6.14
CA PRO A 50 -16.87 2.22 -5.91
C PRO A 50 -15.53 1.91 -6.58
N PHE A 51 -15.19 0.64 -6.85
CA PHE A 51 -13.89 0.27 -7.39
C PHE A 51 -13.68 0.77 -8.83
N PHE A 52 -14.71 0.65 -9.68
CA PHE A 52 -14.65 1.06 -11.08
C PHE A 52 -15.01 2.54 -11.33
N THR A 53 -15.16 3.34 -10.28
CA THR A 53 -15.53 4.75 -10.42
C THR A 53 -14.34 5.60 -10.89
N MET A 54 -14.58 6.56 -11.80
CA MET A 54 -13.55 7.52 -12.26
C MET A 54 -12.89 8.27 -11.11
N GLY A 55 -13.63 8.58 -10.05
CA GLY A 55 -13.07 9.17 -8.84
C GLY A 55 -11.99 8.29 -8.18
N ASN A 56 -12.20 6.98 -8.11
CA ASN A 56 -11.23 6.04 -7.54
C ASN A 56 -9.96 5.95 -8.41
N PHE A 57 -10.12 5.84 -9.73
CA PHE A 57 -8.97 5.85 -10.65
C PHE A 57 -8.20 7.16 -10.61
N SER A 58 -8.89 8.30 -10.56
CA SER A 58 -8.26 9.61 -10.39
C SER A 58 -7.49 9.69 -9.08
N SER A 59 -8.06 9.24 -7.96
CA SER A 59 -7.37 9.18 -6.67
C SER A 59 -6.10 8.32 -6.74
N MET A 60 -6.17 7.14 -7.36
CA MET A 60 -4.99 6.30 -7.56
C MET A 60 -3.95 7.00 -8.45
N ALA A 61 -4.38 7.65 -9.54
CA ALA A 61 -3.50 8.35 -10.46
C ALA A 61 -2.77 9.54 -9.79
N PHE A 62 -3.41 10.26 -8.87
CA PHE A 62 -2.76 11.31 -8.08
C PHE A 62 -1.71 10.76 -7.09
N GLN A 63 -1.90 9.53 -6.59
CA GLN A 63 -0.98 8.90 -5.64
C GLN A 63 0.25 8.28 -6.32
N ILE A 64 0.16 7.86 -7.59
CA ILE A 64 1.29 7.28 -8.32
C ILE A 64 2.53 8.21 -8.34
N PRO A 65 2.41 9.52 -8.68
CA PRO A 65 3.52 10.46 -8.59
C PRO A 65 4.13 10.58 -7.19
N GLU A 66 3.31 10.55 -6.14
CA GLU A 66 3.78 10.63 -4.75
C GLU A 66 4.61 9.39 -4.38
N PHE A 67 4.13 8.19 -4.72
CA PHE A 67 4.88 6.96 -4.53
C PHE A 67 6.17 6.92 -5.35
N ALA A 68 6.18 7.50 -6.56
CA ALA A 68 7.39 7.61 -7.37
C ALA A 68 8.44 8.49 -6.68
N LEU A 69 8.05 9.64 -6.11
CA LEU A 69 8.96 10.51 -5.34
C LEU A 69 9.49 9.83 -4.08
N LEU A 70 8.64 9.11 -3.34
CA LEU A 70 9.06 8.32 -2.18
C LEU A 70 10.05 7.21 -2.58
N SER A 71 9.83 6.54 -3.71
CA SER A 71 10.75 5.52 -4.22
C SER A 71 12.11 6.10 -4.61
N LEU A 72 12.14 7.33 -5.14
CA LEU A 72 13.39 8.04 -5.43
C LEU A 72 14.15 8.36 -4.14
N ALA A 73 13.45 8.77 -3.08
CA ALA A 73 14.07 9.03 -1.79
C ALA A 73 14.70 7.77 -1.18
N ILE A 74 13.97 6.63 -1.22
CA ILE A 74 14.51 5.33 -0.78
C ILE A 74 15.69 4.92 -1.66
N MET A 75 15.65 5.16 -2.98
CA MET A 75 16.76 4.86 -3.88
C MET A 75 18.04 5.54 -3.41
N VAL A 76 17.98 6.83 -3.02
CA VAL A 76 19.15 7.55 -2.50
C VAL A 76 19.71 6.89 -1.24
N ALA A 77 18.86 6.45 -0.32
CA ALA A 77 19.30 5.72 0.89
C ALA A 77 19.91 4.34 0.57
N MET A 78 19.36 3.62 -0.40
CA MET A 78 19.89 2.33 -0.85
C MET A 78 21.23 2.48 -1.58
N LEU A 79 21.46 3.59 -2.29
CA LEU A 79 22.74 3.90 -2.95
C LEU A 79 23.86 4.22 -1.95
N THR A 80 23.53 4.76 -0.77
CA THR A 80 24.50 5.01 0.30
C THR A 80 24.80 3.78 1.15
N GLY A 81 24.24 2.62 0.79
CA GLY A 81 24.51 1.31 1.42
C GLY A 81 23.63 0.99 2.63
N GLY A 82 22.63 1.82 2.95
CA GLY A 82 21.66 1.58 4.01
C GLY A 82 20.35 1.01 3.47
N ILE A 83 19.81 -0.04 4.10
CA ILE A 83 18.42 -0.45 3.88
C ILE A 83 17.54 0.44 4.77
N ASP A 84 17.20 1.63 4.28
CA ASP A 84 16.36 2.57 5.02
C ASP A 84 15.01 2.81 4.34
N LEU A 85 13.96 2.26 4.97
CA LEU A 85 12.56 2.44 4.58
C LEU A 85 11.81 3.41 5.52
N SER A 86 12.52 4.03 6.47
CA SER A 86 11.92 4.91 7.49
C SER A 86 11.14 6.06 6.87
N ILE A 87 11.57 6.61 5.73
CA ILE A 87 10.89 7.73 5.07
C ILE A 87 9.45 7.39 4.66
N VAL A 88 9.20 6.15 4.21
CA VAL A 88 7.84 5.68 3.90
C VAL A 88 7.05 5.46 5.19
N GLY A 89 7.71 4.97 6.24
CA GLY A 89 7.10 4.85 7.57
C GLY A 89 6.64 6.20 8.13
N VAL A 90 7.49 7.23 8.04
CA VAL A 90 7.20 8.60 8.49
C VAL A 90 6.09 9.24 7.64
N ALA A 91 6.12 9.06 6.32
CA ALA A 91 5.04 9.52 5.43
C ALA A 91 3.68 8.88 5.78
N ASN A 92 3.64 7.57 6.05
CA ASN A 92 2.42 6.88 6.43
C ASN A 92 1.93 7.30 7.83
N LEU A 93 2.83 7.42 8.81
CA LEU A 93 2.49 7.84 10.16
C LEU A 93 1.90 9.26 10.18
N SER A 94 2.59 10.21 9.54
CA SER A 94 2.14 11.60 9.46
C SER A 94 0.79 11.74 8.76
N SER A 95 0.56 10.99 7.67
CA SER A 95 -0.73 10.96 6.96
C SER A 95 -1.87 10.41 7.82
N ILE A 96 -1.65 9.29 8.53
CA ILE A 96 -2.65 8.71 9.43
C ILE A 96 -2.99 9.67 10.56
N LEU A 97 -1.99 10.29 11.20
CA LEU A 97 -2.22 11.27 12.27
C LEU A 97 -3.02 12.47 11.77
N ALA A 98 -2.68 13.02 10.60
CA ALA A 98 -3.43 14.11 9.99
C ALA A 98 -4.90 13.72 9.72
N VAL A 99 -5.14 12.55 9.13
CA VAL A 99 -6.49 12.04 8.85
C VAL A 99 -7.28 11.77 10.12
N LEU A 100 -6.66 11.23 11.18
CA LEU A 100 -7.34 10.99 12.45
C LEU A 100 -7.81 12.29 13.10
N VAL A 101 -6.94 13.33 13.11
CA VAL A 101 -7.31 14.66 13.60
C VAL A 101 -8.42 15.25 12.73
N MET A 102 -8.29 15.22 11.41
CA MET A 102 -9.31 15.75 10.51
C MET A 102 -10.66 15.04 10.68
N ARG A 103 -10.67 13.71 10.77
CA ARG A 103 -11.90 12.93 10.97
C ARG A 103 -12.56 13.18 12.32
N HIS A 104 -11.76 13.46 13.35
CA HIS A 104 -12.29 13.75 14.68
C HIS A 104 -12.97 15.12 14.74
N LEU A 105 -12.38 16.14 14.10
CA LEU A 105 -12.93 17.50 14.12
C LEU A 105 -13.96 17.77 13.02
N ALA A 106 -13.93 17.04 11.90
CA ALA A 106 -14.84 17.27 10.77
C ALA A 106 -16.34 17.32 11.09
N PRO A 107 -16.89 16.54 12.06
CA PRO A 107 -18.31 16.63 12.42
C PRO A 107 -18.71 17.93 13.13
N GLU A 108 -17.77 18.62 13.77
CA GLU A 108 -18.04 19.80 14.60
C GLU A 108 -17.88 21.12 13.85
N VAL A 109 -17.25 21.10 12.67
CA VAL A 109 -17.09 22.29 11.82
C VAL A 109 -18.20 22.39 10.78
N ALA A 110 -18.92 23.52 10.83
CA ALA A 110 -19.86 23.93 9.79
C ALA A 110 -19.28 25.09 8.97
N GLY A 111 -19.44 25.03 7.64
CA GLY A 111 -19.03 26.08 6.72
C GLY A 111 -17.62 25.93 6.14
N GLU A 112 -17.36 26.66 5.07
CA GLU A 112 -16.09 26.60 4.31
C GLU A 112 -14.89 26.98 5.16
N ALA A 113 -15.01 28.01 6.00
CA ALA A 113 -13.94 28.46 6.89
C ALA A 113 -13.52 27.36 7.90
N GLY A 114 -14.50 26.62 8.45
CA GLY A 114 -14.22 25.50 9.36
C GLY A 114 -13.51 24.34 8.66
N THR A 115 -13.92 24.04 7.43
CA THR A 115 -13.30 22.98 6.61
C THR A 115 -11.83 23.32 6.29
N ILE A 116 -11.56 24.56 5.87
CA ILE A 116 -10.20 25.03 5.61
C ILE A 116 -9.36 24.98 6.88
N GLY A 117 -9.92 25.38 8.03
CA GLY A 117 -9.23 25.33 9.32
C GLY A 117 -8.82 23.91 9.72
N VAL A 118 -9.70 22.91 9.53
CA VAL A 118 -9.41 21.51 9.83
C VAL A 118 -8.35 20.93 8.87
N ILE A 119 -8.39 21.29 7.58
CA ILE A 119 -7.35 20.90 6.62
C ILE A 119 -6.00 21.51 7.02
N ALA A 120 -5.96 22.80 7.35
CA ALA A 120 -4.74 23.48 7.77
C ALA A 120 -4.14 22.86 9.05
N LEU A 121 -4.99 22.50 10.01
CA LEU A 121 -4.59 21.77 11.21
C LEU A 121 -4.03 20.38 10.88
N GLY A 122 -4.68 19.64 9.99
CA GLY A 122 -4.17 18.34 9.51
C GLY A 122 -2.79 18.45 8.88
N ILE A 123 -2.57 19.45 8.03
CA ILE A 123 -1.25 19.75 7.44
C ILE A 123 -0.23 20.09 8.53
N ALA A 124 -0.60 20.92 9.51
CA ALA A 124 0.28 21.27 10.62
C ALA A 124 0.71 20.03 11.43
N VAL A 125 -0.23 19.13 11.73
CA VAL A 125 0.06 17.87 12.43
C VAL A 125 1.00 16.97 11.61
N ALA A 126 0.77 16.84 10.30
CA ALA A 126 1.64 16.07 9.42
C ALA A 126 3.07 16.65 9.39
N LEU A 127 3.21 17.97 9.26
CA LEU A 127 4.51 18.66 9.25
C LEU A 127 5.25 18.53 10.59
N LEU A 128 4.54 18.65 11.71
CA LEU A 128 5.12 18.47 13.04
C LEU A 128 5.60 17.03 13.23
N CYS A 129 4.78 16.03 12.88
CA CYS A 129 5.18 14.62 12.98
C CYS A 129 6.39 14.32 12.09
N GLY A 130 6.35 14.71 10.82
CA GLY A 130 7.46 14.51 9.88
C GLY A 130 8.73 15.24 10.32
N GLY A 131 8.60 16.49 10.78
CA GLY A 131 9.72 17.29 11.27
C GLY A 131 10.36 16.71 12.53
N LEU A 132 9.56 16.22 13.48
CA LEU A 132 10.07 15.54 14.68
C LEU A 132 10.77 14.22 14.32
N CYS A 133 10.17 13.40 13.47
CA CYS A 133 10.78 12.14 13.04
C CYS A 133 12.08 12.35 12.25
N GLY A 134 12.21 13.45 11.50
CA GLY A 134 13.45 13.78 10.78
C GLY A 134 14.53 14.44 11.64
N LEU A 135 14.16 15.00 12.80
CA LEU A 135 15.09 15.62 13.74
C LEU A 135 15.74 14.61 14.69
N LEU A 136 15.01 13.56 15.05
CA LEU A 136 15.45 12.48 15.94
C LEU A 136 16.34 11.47 15.20
#